data_AF-A0A843VGS5-F1
#
_entry.id   AF-A0A843VGS5-F1
#
_cell.length_a   1.000
_cell.length_b   1.000
_cell.length_c   1.000
_cell.angle_alpha   90.00
_cell.angle_beta   90.00
_cell.angle_gamma   90.00
#
_symmetry.space_group_name_H-M   'P 1'
#
loop_
_entity.id
_entity.type
_entity.pdbx_description
1 polymer ?
#
loop_
_entity_poly.entity_id
_entity_poly.type
_entity_poly.pdbx_seq_one_letter_code
_entity_poly.pdbx_strand_id
1 'polypeptide(L)' 'MQGLVQAMQTQAHTQAALQDQLEAQAQVLAPVPQGNDHGGPSIMERLKRMALPSFKGESQPLLAESWMREIEKIF' A
#
# COMPACT_ATOMS: atom_id res chain seq x y z
N MET A 1 9.71 56.56 -10.60
CA MET A 1 10.11 55.42 -11.47
C MET A 1 10.70 54.22 -10.71
N GLN A 2 10.98 54.28 -9.40
CA GLN A 2 11.56 53.13 -8.66
C GLN A 2 10.52 52.11 -8.15
N GLY A 3 9.26 52.52 -7.92
CA GLY A 3 8.21 51.62 -7.43
C GLY A 3 7.74 50.55 -8.42
N LEU A 4 7.87 50.80 -9.73
CA LEU A 4 7.44 49.84 -10.76
C LEU A 4 8.36 48.61 -10.82
N VAL A 5 9.67 48.81 -10.62
CA VAL A 5 10.66 47.73 -10.61
C VAL A 5 10.44 46.82 -9.39
N GLN A 6 10.10 47.42 -8.24
CA GLN A 6 9.82 46.66 -7.03
C GLN A 6 8.52 45.85 -7.14
N ALA A 7 7.47 46.42 -7.75
CA ALA A 7 6.22 45.69 -8.01
C ALA A 7 6.43 44.50 -8.97
N MET A 8 7.23 44.68 -10.02
CA MET A 8 7.57 43.61 -10.97
C MET A 8 8.39 42.49 -10.30
N GLN A 9 9.35 42.87 -9.45
CA GLN A 9 10.16 41.91 -8.72
C GLN A 9 9.33 41.09 -7.73
N THR A 10 8.38 41.71 -7.01
CA THR A 10 7.45 40.99 -6.14
C THR A 10 6.57 40.03 -6.93
N GLN A 11 6.06 40.46 -8.10
CA GLN A 11 5.22 39.60 -8.94
C GLN A 11 5.98 38.36 -9.45
N ALA A 12 7.25 38.53 -9.85
CA ALA A 12 8.08 37.43 -10.33
C ALA A 12 8.33 36.37 -9.25
N HIS A 13 8.64 36.78 -8.01
CA HIS A 13 8.87 35.86 -6.91
C HIS A 13 7.61 35.08 -6.54
N THR A 14 6.45 35.72 -6.53
CA THR A 14 5.16 35.05 -6.24
C THR A 14 4.83 33.99 -7.29
N GLN A 15 5.13 34.26 -8.56
CA GLN A 15 4.83 33.32 -9.64
C GLN A 15 5.75 32.09 -9.59
N ALA A 16 7.03 32.28 -9.24
CA ALA A 16 7.98 31.18 -9.05
C ALA A 16 7.61 30.30 -7.85
N ALA A 17 7.20 30.89 -6.73
CA ALA A 17 6.80 30.14 -5.54
C ALA A 17 5.55 29.28 -5.78
N LEU A 18 4.60 29.74 -6.61
CA LEU A 18 3.42 28.96 -6.98
C LEU A 18 3.78 27.79 -7.90
N GLN A 19 4.71 27.95 -8.84
CA GLN A 19 5.18 26.85 -9.69
C GLN A 19 5.89 25.77 -8.86
N ASP A 20 6.78 26.17 -7.95
CA ASP A 20 7.47 25.24 -7.05
C ASP A 20 6.48 24.46 -6.16
N GLN A 21 5.44 25.13 -5.64
CA GLN A 21 4.40 24.47 -4.86
C GLN A 21 3.54 23.48 -5.68
N LEU A 22 3.34 23.74 -6.97
CA LEU A 22 2.64 22.83 -7.88
C LEU A 22 3.51 21.62 -8.24
N GLU A 23 4.81 21.83 -8.52
CA GLU A 23 5.76 20.73 -8.76
C GLU A 23 5.98 19.88 -7.51
N ALA A 24 6.03 20.50 -6.32
CA ALA A 24 6.09 19.78 -5.05
C ALA A 24 4.82 18.94 -4.83
N GLN A 25 3.62 19.47 -5.10
CA GLN A 25 2.37 18.69 -5.00
C GLN A 25 2.28 17.57 -6.05
N ALA A 26 2.84 17.76 -7.25
CA ALA A 26 2.90 16.73 -8.27
C ALA A 26 3.80 15.55 -7.87
N GLN A 27 4.86 15.80 -7.09
CA GLN A 27 5.76 14.75 -6.58
C GLN A 27 5.18 13.96 -5.40
N VAL A 28 4.21 14.51 -4.65
CA VAL A 28 3.47 13.74 -3.61
C VAL A 28 2.51 12.72 -4.23
N LEU A 29 2.15 12.88 -5.50
CA LEU A 29 1.37 11.94 -6.29
C LEU A 29 2.25 10.94 -7.06
N ALA A 30 3.46 10.64 -6.57
CA ALA A 30 4.20 9.48 -7.05
C ALA A 30 3.22 8.30 -7.14
N PRO A 31 3.05 7.67 -8.31
CA PRO A 31 2.15 6.53 -8.42
C PRO A 31 2.63 5.54 -7.39
N VAL A 32 1.80 5.32 -6.35
CA VAL A 32 1.97 4.21 -5.43
C VAL A 32 2.29 3.03 -6.32
N PRO A 33 3.42 2.32 -6.15
CA PRO A 33 3.66 1.14 -6.94
C PRO A 33 2.46 0.25 -6.68
N GLN A 34 1.55 0.15 -7.67
CA GLN A 34 0.46 -0.80 -7.63
C GLN A 34 1.18 -2.11 -7.46
N GLY A 35 1.05 -2.67 -6.25
CA GLY A 35 1.76 -3.88 -5.84
C GLY A 35 1.62 -4.84 -7.00
N ASN A 36 2.76 -5.18 -7.59
CA ASN A 36 2.85 -5.88 -8.84
C ASN A 36 1.89 -7.08 -8.75
N ASP A 37 0.77 -6.98 -9.45
CA ASP A 37 -0.19 -8.07 -9.67
C ASP A 37 0.53 -9.01 -10.63
N HIS A 38 1.59 -9.64 -10.11
CA HIS A 38 2.22 -10.78 -10.74
C HIS A 38 1.06 -11.74 -10.91
N GLY A 39 0.68 -12.04 -12.15
CA GLY A 39 -0.49 -12.83 -12.55
C GLY A 39 -0.49 -14.28 -12.05
N GLY A 40 -0.19 -14.48 -10.79
CA GLY A 40 -0.31 -15.69 -10.01
C GLY A 40 -1.53 -15.59 -9.10
N PRO A 41 -2.02 -16.74 -8.63
CA PRO A 41 -3.17 -16.79 -7.75
C PRO A 41 -2.92 -15.92 -6.51
N SER A 42 -3.93 -15.17 -6.10
CA SER A 42 -3.91 -14.44 -4.83
C SER A 42 -3.51 -15.38 -3.68
N ILE A 43 -2.95 -14.85 -2.60
CA ILE A 43 -2.63 -15.65 -1.40
C ILE A 43 -3.86 -16.46 -0.95
N MET A 44 -5.06 -15.86 -1.06
CA MET A 44 -6.34 -16.50 -0.79
C MET A 44 -6.61 -17.70 -1.71
N GLU A 45 -6.35 -17.58 -3.02
CA GLU A 45 -6.49 -18.69 -3.96
C GLU A 45 -5.47 -19.80 -3.71
N ARG A 46 -4.23 -19.44 -3.37
CA ARG A 46 -3.20 -20.41 -3.01
C ARG A 46 -3.58 -21.17 -1.74
N LEU A 47 -4.12 -20.48 -0.74
CA LEU A 47 -4.67 -21.08 0.49
C LEU A 47 -5.86 -21.99 0.21
N LYS A 48 -6.75 -21.63 -0.72
CA LYS A 48 -7.87 -22.52 -1.13
C LYS A 48 -7.40 -23.78 -1.84
N ARG A 49 -6.28 -23.72 -2.57
CA ARG A 49 -5.70 -24.87 -3.29
C ARG A 49 -4.89 -25.79 -2.37
N MET A 50 -4.27 -25.25 -1.32
CA MET A 50 -3.75 -26.05 -0.22
C MET A 50 -4.97 -26.62 0.52
N ALA A 51 -5.23 -27.92 0.41
CA ALA A 51 -6.37 -28.56 1.07
C ALA A 51 -6.19 -28.56 2.61
N LEU A 52 -6.39 -27.39 3.23
CA LEU A 52 -6.19 -27.18 4.66
C LEU A 52 -7.20 -28.03 5.44
N PRO A 53 -6.77 -28.73 6.50
CA PRO A 53 -7.68 -29.45 7.37
C PRO A 53 -8.65 -28.45 8.03
N SER A 54 -9.94 -28.79 8.02
CA SER A 54 -10.99 -27.97 8.62
C SER A 54 -11.20 -28.34 10.08
N PHE A 55 -11.18 -27.34 10.96
CA PHE A 55 -11.61 -27.49 12.36
C PHE A 55 -13.11 -27.21 12.47
N LYS A 56 -13.87 -28.11 13.11
CA LYS A 56 -15.32 -28.00 13.23
C LYS A 56 -15.78 -27.54 14.61
N GLY A 57 -14.86 -27.11 15.47
CA GLY A 57 -15.17 -26.66 16.84
C GLY A 57 -15.28 -27.80 17.85
N GLU A 58 -14.57 -28.90 17.62
CA GLU A 58 -14.55 -30.07 18.49
C GLU A 58 -14.16 -29.67 19.92
N SER A 59 -15.00 -30.04 20.90
CA SER A 59 -14.78 -29.71 22.31
C SER A 59 -13.72 -30.60 22.99
N GLN A 60 -13.20 -31.60 22.28
CA GLN A 60 -12.18 -32.51 22.79
C GLN A 60 -10.79 -31.90 22.57
N PRO A 61 -9.99 -31.65 23.63
CA PRO A 61 -8.72 -30.96 23.53
C PRO A 61 -7.71 -31.68 22.62
N LEU A 62 -7.69 -33.02 22.67
CA LEU A 62 -6.80 -33.83 21.82
C LEU A 62 -7.08 -33.67 20.31
N LEU A 63 -8.34 -33.41 19.93
CA LEU A 63 -8.71 -33.17 18.53
C LEU A 63 -8.25 -31.78 18.08
N ALA A 64 -8.37 -30.77 18.95
CA ALA A 64 -7.83 -29.44 18.69
C ALA A 64 -6.30 -29.47 18.58
N GLU A 65 -5.60 -30.18 19.47
CA GLU A 65 -4.15 -30.36 19.41
C GLU A 65 -3.71 -31.09 18.14
N SER A 66 -4.44 -32.15 17.76
CA SER A 66 -4.16 -32.88 16.52
C SER A 66 -4.35 -32.00 15.29
N TRP A 67 -5.41 -31.20 15.25
CA TRP A 67 -5.65 -30.24 14.15
C TRP A 67 -4.55 -29.17 14.07
N MET A 68 -4.13 -28.60 15.21
CA MET A 68 -3.04 -27.62 15.24
C MET A 68 -1.74 -28.20 14.68
N ARG A 69 -1.36 -29.42 15.09
CA ARG A 69 -0.18 -30.11 14.56
C ARG A 69 -0.23 -30.37 13.06
N GLU A 70 -1.41 -30.65 12.51
CA GLU A 70 -1.58 -30.82 11.07
C GLU A 70 -1.43 -29.50 10.31
N ILE A 71 -1.92 -28.39 10.89
CA ILE A 71 -1.74 -27.05 10.32
C ILE A 71 -0.26 -26.62 10.35
N GLU A 72 0.46 -26.87 11.44
CA GLU A 72 1.90 -26.58 11.59
C GLU A 72 2.79 -27.34 10.59
N LYS A 73 2.33 -28.43 9.99
CA LYS A 73 3.08 -29.13 8.93
C LYS A 73 2.98 -28.45 7.57
N ILE A 74 1.97 -27.59 7.39
CA ILE A 74 1.66 -26.94 6.11
C ILE A 74 2.35 -25.58 6.00
N PHE A 75 2.60 -24.91 7.14
CA PHE A 75 3.21 -23.57 7.23
C PHE A 75 4.52 -23.60 7.99
#